data_AF-F8ANG9-F1
#
_entry.id   AF-F8ANG9-F1
#
_cell.length_a   1.000
_cell.length_b   1.000
_cell.length_c   1.000
_cell.angle_alpha   90.00
_cell.angle_beta   90.00
_cell.angle_gamma   90.00
#
_symmetry.space_group_name_H-M   'P 1'
#
loop_
_entity.id
_entity.type
_entity.pdbx_description
1 polymer ?
#
loop_
_entity_poly.entity_id
_entity_poly.type
_entity_poly.pdbx_seq_one_letter_code
_entity_poly.pdbx_strand_id
1 'polypeptide(L)'
;MTDNSNNEYNKGHINGNINTEVCNSDNLKKIDEIQCEGTLEQKYNIIKDNRYIMEEVIVPISNALKLPMEEVIEIFIKKYDGTALYETHAFAEQARMACLGRKVDIDLGLCWISDFFDLISREDADLIRKKVVEDTLMHHKPYKEALEIGRKLVIGLLKEE
;
A
#
# COMPACT_ATOMS: atom_id res chain seq x y z
N MET A 1 24.83 -38.71 67.07
CA MET A 1 23.52 -38.95 66.42
C MET A 1 23.64 -38.44 65.01
N THR A 2 23.65 -39.40 64.06
CA THR A 2 23.26 -39.32 62.65
C THR A 2 23.72 -38.13 61.82
N ASP A 3 24.18 -38.26 60.59
CA ASP A 3 24.63 -39.33 59.69
C ASP A 3 24.59 -38.65 58.31
N ASN A 4 25.36 -39.21 57.38
CA ASN A 4 25.07 -39.23 55.95
C ASN A 4 25.24 -37.93 55.12
N SER A 5 25.89 -37.95 53.95
CA SER A 5 26.66 -38.99 53.26
C SER A 5 27.13 -38.44 51.91
N ASN A 6 28.42 -38.65 51.62
CA ASN A 6 28.94 -39.29 50.39
C ASN A 6 28.73 -38.66 49.02
N ASN A 7 29.64 -38.79 48.06
CA ASN A 7 31.06 -39.17 48.05
C ASN A 7 31.57 -38.88 46.63
N GLU A 8 32.89 -38.71 46.55
CA GLU A 8 33.77 -38.62 45.39
C GLU A 8 33.39 -39.50 44.18
N TYR A 9 33.73 -39.04 42.97
CA TYR A 9 34.34 -39.90 41.95
C TYR A 9 35.37 -39.16 41.09
N ASN A 10 36.38 -39.94 40.70
CA ASN A 10 37.74 -39.62 40.29
C ASN A 10 37.93 -39.45 38.76
N LYS A 11 39.01 -38.72 38.42
CA LYS A 11 40.02 -38.89 37.35
C LYS A 11 39.62 -39.35 35.93
N GLY A 12 40.16 -38.62 34.95
CA GLY A 12 40.53 -39.16 33.63
C GLY A 12 41.06 -38.09 32.65
N HIS A 13 42.34 -38.16 32.32
CA HIS A 13 43.05 -37.35 31.30
C HIS A 13 42.93 -38.04 29.93
N ILE A 14 42.49 -37.38 28.84
CA ILE A 14 42.93 -37.68 27.46
C ILE A 14 42.75 -36.45 26.53
N ASN A 15 43.79 -36.17 25.74
CA ASN A 15 43.93 -35.17 24.67
C ASN A 15 42.94 -35.33 23.50
N GLY A 16 42.66 -34.24 22.77
CA GLY A 16 42.46 -34.29 21.32
C GLY A 16 41.34 -33.44 20.73
N ASN A 17 41.72 -32.64 19.72
CA ASN A 17 40.93 -32.03 18.65
C ASN A 17 40.07 -30.78 18.94
N ILE A 18 40.73 -29.66 18.64
CA ILE A 18 40.17 -28.42 18.14
C ILE A 18 39.36 -28.75 16.86
N ASN A 19 38.07 -29.00 16.99
CA ASN A 19 37.14 -28.85 15.87
C ASN A 19 36.65 -27.40 15.90
N THR A 20 37.45 -26.52 15.31
CA THR A 20 36.93 -25.32 14.66
C THR A 20 35.87 -25.79 13.68
N GLU A 21 34.60 -25.70 14.07
CA GLU A 21 33.50 -25.61 13.12
C GLU A 21 33.84 -24.44 12.21
N VAL A 22 34.32 -24.76 11.02
CA VAL A 22 34.35 -23.82 9.91
C VAL A 22 32.89 -23.43 9.74
N CYS A 23 32.51 -22.23 10.19
CA CYS A 23 31.25 -21.60 9.84
C CYS A 23 31.22 -21.53 8.32
N ASN A 24 30.65 -22.56 7.69
CA ASN A 24 30.54 -22.66 6.24
C ASN A 24 29.82 -21.40 5.77
N SER A 25 30.52 -20.59 4.97
CA SER A 25 29.94 -19.42 4.32
C SER A 25 28.70 -19.80 3.49
N ASP A 26 28.64 -21.04 3.02
CA ASP A 26 27.49 -21.63 2.34
C ASP A 26 26.26 -21.86 3.24
N ASN A 27 26.45 -22.12 4.54
CA ASN A 27 25.34 -22.21 5.49
C ASN A 27 24.84 -20.82 5.90
N LEU A 28 25.73 -19.84 6.04
CA LEU A 28 25.36 -18.44 6.27
C LEU A 28 24.58 -17.87 5.08
N LYS A 29 25.02 -18.13 3.84
CA LYS A 29 24.29 -17.75 2.62
C LYS A 29 22.92 -18.41 2.55
N LYS A 30 22.80 -19.70 2.87
CA LYS A 30 21.50 -20.39 2.93
C LYS A 30 20.58 -19.82 4.00
N ILE A 31 21.11 -19.44 5.16
CA ILE A 31 20.31 -18.81 6.23
C ILE A 31 19.83 -17.41 5.79
N ASP A 32 20.70 -16.60 5.17
CA ASP A 32 20.34 -15.29 4.61
C ASP A 32 19.32 -15.43 3.47
N GLU A 33 19.49 -16.41 2.57
CA GLU A 33 18.56 -16.71 1.48
C GLU A 33 17.19 -17.15 2.02
N ILE A 34 17.15 -18.04 3.02
CA ILE A 34 15.90 -18.50 3.66
C ILE A 34 15.22 -17.35 4.43
N GLN A 35 15.99 -16.49 5.09
CA GLN A 35 15.47 -15.33 5.80
C GLN A 35 14.94 -14.26 4.80
N CYS A 36 15.58 -14.11 3.64
CA CYS A 36 15.11 -13.27 2.53
C CYS A 36 13.87 -13.86 1.83
N GLU A 37 13.82 -15.17 1.57
CA GLU A 37 12.65 -15.83 0.97
C GLU A 37 11.44 -15.79 1.91
N GLY A 38 11.65 -16.07 3.19
CA GLY A 38 10.62 -15.97 4.21
C GLY A 38 10.06 -14.55 4.34
N THR A 39 10.90 -13.51 4.19
CA THR A 39 10.44 -12.12 4.21
C THR A 39 9.73 -11.68 2.93
N LEU A 40 10.08 -12.24 1.76
CA LEU A 40 9.39 -11.94 0.49
C LEU A 40 8.01 -12.59 0.43
N GLU A 41 7.89 -13.85 0.82
CA GLU A 41 6.61 -14.58 0.86
C GLU A 41 5.66 -13.96 1.90
N GLN A 42 6.19 -13.54 3.05
CA GLN A 42 5.44 -12.76 4.04
C GLN A 42 4.91 -11.45 3.45
N LYS A 43 5.74 -10.67 2.77
CA LYS A 43 5.30 -9.42 2.12
C LYS A 43 4.22 -9.67 1.07
N TYR A 44 4.38 -10.74 0.29
CA TYR A 44 3.39 -11.14 -0.70
C TYR A 44 2.04 -11.45 -0.06
N ASN A 45 2.02 -12.30 0.97
CA ASN A 45 0.79 -12.67 1.68
C ASN A 45 0.16 -11.45 2.35
N ILE A 46 0.95 -10.54 2.94
CA ILE A 46 0.43 -9.30 3.54
C ILE A 46 -0.31 -8.43 2.51
N ILE A 47 0.24 -8.27 1.30
CA ILE A 47 -0.42 -7.49 0.24
C ILE A 47 -1.71 -8.20 -0.19
N LYS A 48 -1.62 -9.49 -0.47
CA LYS A 48 -2.72 -10.28 -1.03
C LYS A 48 -3.89 -10.46 -0.08
N ASP A 49 -3.59 -10.66 1.21
CA ASP A 49 -4.60 -10.82 2.26
C ASP A 49 -5.19 -9.47 2.68
N ASN A 50 -4.52 -8.36 2.37
CA ASN A 50 -5.06 -7.02 2.58
C ASN A 50 -5.99 -6.61 1.44
N ARG A 51 -7.28 -6.91 1.64
CA ARG A 51 -8.36 -6.54 0.71
C ARG A 51 -8.34 -5.07 0.28
N TYR A 52 -8.05 -4.14 1.18
CA TYR A 52 -8.04 -2.71 0.87
C TYR A 52 -6.88 -2.33 -0.04
N ILE A 53 -5.67 -2.84 0.22
CA ILE A 53 -4.51 -2.62 -0.67
C ILE A 53 -4.81 -3.23 -2.05
N MET A 54 -5.41 -4.41 -2.09
CA MET A 54 -5.80 -5.05 -3.35
C MET A 54 -6.80 -4.21 -4.14
N GLU A 55 -7.91 -3.82 -3.51
CA GLU A 55 -9.02 -3.11 -4.18
C GLU A 55 -8.68 -1.65 -4.52
N GLU A 56 -7.98 -0.94 -3.63
CA GLU A 56 -7.78 0.51 -3.72
C GLU A 56 -6.41 0.92 -4.29
N VAL A 57 -5.44 -0.01 -4.35
CA VAL A 57 -4.08 0.27 -4.85
C VAL A 57 -3.70 -0.65 -6.00
N ILE A 58 -3.67 -1.96 -5.78
CA ILE A 58 -3.16 -2.93 -6.75
C ILE A 58 -4.05 -2.99 -7.99
N VAL A 59 -5.36 -3.15 -7.83
CA VAL A 59 -6.33 -3.20 -8.94
C VAL A 59 -6.31 -1.91 -9.78
N PRO A 60 -6.38 -0.70 -9.19
CA PRO A 60 -6.28 0.54 -9.96
C PRO A 60 -4.98 0.68 -10.75
N ILE A 61 -3.83 0.34 -10.16
CA ILE A 61 -2.52 0.41 -10.85
C ILE A 61 -2.45 -0.63 -11.97
N SER A 62 -2.90 -1.86 -11.70
CA SER A 62 -2.98 -2.95 -12.69
C SER A 62 -3.81 -2.52 -13.90
N ASN A 63 -4.99 -1.92 -13.68
CA ASN A 63 -5.85 -1.42 -14.74
C ASN A 63 -5.22 -0.24 -15.51
N ALA A 64 -4.59 0.70 -14.81
CA ALA A 64 -3.98 1.88 -15.42
C ALA A 64 -2.75 1.52 -16.29
N LEU A 65 -1.92 0.61 -15.80
CA LEU A 65 -0.70 0.17 -16.49
C LEU A 65 -0.93 -1.03 -17.42
N LYS A 66 -2.13 -1.62 -17.42
CA LYS A 66 -2.49 -2.83 -18.15
C LYS A 66 -1.55 -4.01 -17.84
N LEU A 67 -1.19 -4.13 -16.57
CA LEU A 67 -0.34 -5.22 -16.05
C LEU A 67 -1.18 -6.22 -15.26
N PRO A 68 -0.83 -7.51 -15.26
CA PRO A 68 -1.41 -8.48 -14.33
C PRO A 68 -1.21 -8.00 -12.88
N MET A 69 -2.22 -8.23 -12.02
CA MET A 69 -2.13 -7.86 -10.61
C MET A 69 -0.89 -8.45 -9.93
N GLU A 70 -0.55 -9.69 -10.28
CA GLU A 70 0.62 -10.40 -9.76
C GLU A 70 1.93 -9.64 -10.02
N GLU A 71 2.11 -9.11 -11.23
CA GLU A 71 3.30 -8.31 -11.58
C GLU A 71 3.35 -7.00 -10.79
N VAL A 72 2.18 -6.39 -10.53
CA VAL A 72 2.10 -5.19 -9.69
C VAL A 72 2.50 -5.52 -8.26
N ILE A 73 2.02 -6.63 -7.69
CA ILE A 73 2.40 -7.08 -6.34
C ILE A 73 3.91 -7.31 -6.26
N GLU A 74 4.51 -7.97 -7.26
CA GLU A 74 5.97 -8.16 -7.29
C GLU A 74 6.74 -6.85 -7.30
N ILE A 75 6.28 -5.84 -8.07
CA ILE A 75 6.90 -4.51 -8.09
C ILE A 75 6.85 -3.89 -6.71
N PHE A 76 5.72 -3.98 -6.00
CA PHE A 76 5.58 -3.48 -4.64
C PHE A 76 6.52 -4.19 -3.68
N ILE A 77 6.61 -5.52 -3.71
CA ILE A 77 7.51 -6.27 -2.82
C ILE A 77 8.98 -5.91 -3.07
N LYS A 78 9.37 -5.72 -4.33
CA LYS A 78 10.75 -5.42 -4.75
C LYS A 78 11.17 -3.97 -4.47
N LYS A 79 10.22 -3.02 -4.50
CA LYS A 79 10.51 -1.57 -4.47
C LYS A 79 10.00 -0.87 -3.22
N TYR A 80 9.04 -1.44 -2.50
CA TYR A 80 8.39 -0.83 -1.35
C TYR A 80 8.81 -1.52 -0.06
N ASP A 81 9.10 -0.73 0.97
CA ASP A 81 9.44 -1.29 2.28
C ASP A 81 8.20 -1.92 2.91
N GLY A 82 8.34 -3.15 3.43
CA GLY A 82 7.23 -3.91 4.00
C GLY A 82 6.63 -3.24 5.24
N THR A 83 7.43 -2.49 5.99
CA THR A 83 7.00 -1.74 7.17
C THR A 83 6.04 -0.60 6.80
N ALA A 84 6.32 0.11 5.71
CA ALA A 84 5.48 1.21 5.20
C ALA A 84 4.13 0.71 4.66
N LEU A 85 4.04 -0.57 4.31
CA LEU A 85 2.84 -1.20 3.75
C LEU A 85 1.70 -1.33 4.79
N TYR A 86 2.04 -1.40 6.07
CA TYR A 86 1.04 -1.46 7.16
C TYR A 86 0.38 -0.12 7.46
N GLU A 87 1.08 0.99 7.21
CA GLU A 87 0.59 2.35 7.45
C GLU A 87 -0.24 2.89 6.26
N THR A 88 -0.26 2.19 5.14
CA THR A 88 -0.69 2.75 3.85
C THR A 88 -2.20 2.86 3.65
N HIS A 89 -3.04 2.28 4.51
CA HIS A 89 -4.49 2.32 4.32
C HIS A 89 -5.04 3.75 4.26
N ALA A 90 -4.73 4.57 5.27
CA ALA A 90 -5.19 5.97 5.29
C ALA A 90 -4.62 6.79 4.12
N PHE A 91 -3.39 6.50 3.71
CA PHE A 91 -2.76 7.16 2.57
C PHE A 91 -3.38 6.73 1.23
N ALA A 92 -3.80 5.47 1.10
CA ALA A 92 -4.47 4.96 -0.10
C ALA A 92 -5.84 5.62 -0.29
N GLU A 93 -6.63 5.76 0.78
CA GLU A 93 -7.92 6.45 0.72
C GLU A 93 -7.74 7.91 0.31
N GLN A 94 -6.78 8.62 0.89
CA GLN A 94 -6.45 9.99 0.52
C GLN A 94 -6.00 10.10 -0.94
N ALA A 95 -5.13 9.20 -1.38
CA ALA A 95 -4.67 9.15 -2.76
C ALA A 95 -5.82 8.91 -3.74
N ARG A 96 -6.78 8.06 -3.38
CA ARG A 96 -7.98 7.80 -4.19
C ARG A 96 -8.86 9.04 -4.31
N MET A 97 -9.11 9.75 -3.20
CA MET A 97 -9.87 11.00 -3.23
C MET A 97 -9.18 12.04 -4.14
N ALA A 98 -7.85 12.17 -4.03
CA ALA A 98 -7.08 13.11 -4.84
C ALA A 98 -7.06 12.73 -6.33
N CYS A 99 -6.87 11.44 -6.65
CA CYS A 99 -6.91 10.94 -8.02
C CYS A 99 -8.27 11.17 -8.67
N LEU A 100 -9.35 10.89 -7.94
CA LEU A 100 -10.70 11.12 -8.44
C LEU A 100 -10.99 12.61 -8.62
N GLY A 101 -10.55 13.47 -7.69
CA GLY A 101 -10.67 14.92 -7.83
C GLY A 101 -10.04 15.43 -9.12
N ARG A 102 -8.80 15.03 -9.41
CA ARG A 102 -8.12 15.37 -10.69
C ARG A 102 -8.88 14.88 -11.91
N LYS A 103 -9.46 13.67 -11.85
CA LYS A 103 -10.28 13.15 -12.93
C LYS A 103 -11.53 14.01 -13.15
N VAL A 104 -12.21 14.40 -12.07
CA VAL A 104 -13.37 15.31 -12.13
C VAL A 104 -12.98 16.64 -12.77
N ASP A 105 -11.83 17.20 -12.41
CA ASP A 105 -11.34 18.45 -12.99
C ASP A 105 -11.18 18.37 -14.51
N ILE A 106 -10.61 17.25 -14.98
CA ILE A 106 -10.43 16.97 -16.40
C ILE A 106 -11.80 16.79 -17.08
N ASP A 107 -12.66 15.94 -16.51
CA ASP A 107 -13.93 15.54 -17.14
C ASP A 107 -14.99 16.65 -17.14
N LEU A 108 -14.91 17.61 -16.19
CA LEU A 108 -15.74 18.82 -16.14
C LEU A 108 -15.05 20.05 -16.75
N GLY A 109 -13.75 19.99 -17.02
CA GLY A 109 -12.97 21.12 -17.53
C GLY A 109 -12.77 22.24 -16.50
N LEU A 110 -12.78 21.94 -15.20
CA LEU A 110 -12.66 22.94 -14.13
C LEU A 110 -11.34 23.72 -14.19
N CYS A 111 -10.25 23.08 -14.63
CA CYS A 111 -8.97 23.76 -14.82
C CYS A 111 -9.05 24.90 -15.86
N TRP A 112 -9.90 24.74 -16.87
CA TRP A 112 -10.14 25.79 -17.86
C TRP A 112 -11.12 26.81 -17.33
N ILE A 113 -12.26 26.34 -16.82
CA ILE A 113 -13.40 27.18 -16.45
C ILE A 113 -13.08 28.05 -15.23
N SER A 114 -12.47 27.49 -14.18
CA SER A 114 -12.08 28.21 -12.97
C SER A 114 -10.66 28.77 -13.09
N ASP A 115 -9.65 27.92 -13.28
CA ASP A 115 -8.27 28.36 -13.03
C ASP A 115 -7.70 29.26 -14.14
N PHE A 116 -8.10 29.03 -15.40
CA PHE A 116 -7.57 29.75 -16.55
C PHE A 116 -8.45 30.92 -16.99
N PHE A 117 -9.75 30.70 -17.13
CA PHE A 117 -10.69 31.72 -17.63
C PHE A 117 -11.45 32.45 -16.52
N ASP A 118 -11.39 31.99 -15.27
CA ASP A 118 -12.06 32.62 -14.12
C ASP A 118 -13.58 32.85 -14.35
N LEU A 119 -14.23 31.91 -15.05
CA LEU A 119 -15.66 31.97 -15.37
C LEU A 119 -16.55 31.57 -14.20
N ILE A 120 -16.01 30.78 -13.27
CA ILE A 120 -16.61 30.45 -11.98
C ILE A 120 -15.54 30.62 -10.90
N SER A 121 -15.96 30.91 -9.66
CA SER A 121 -15.02 31.03 -8.54
C SER A 121 -14.29 29.72 -8.26
N ARG A 122 -13.07 29.82 -7.73
CA ARG A 122 -12.29 28.65 -7.31
C ARG A 122 -13.01 27.89 -6.20
N GLU A 123 -13.67 28.61 -5.31
CA GLU A 123 -14.47 28.05 -4.23
C GLU A 123 -15.62 27.20 -4.76
N ASP A 124 -16.35 27.68 -5.77
CA ASP A 124 -17.44 26.93 -6.39
C ASP A 124 -16.91 25.70 -7.13
N ALA A 125 -15.81 25.84 -7.86
CA ALA A 125 -15.15 24.71 -8.53
C ALA A 125 -14.72 23.64 -7.52
N ASP A 126 -14.15 24.04 -6.38
CA ASP A 126 -13.77 23.14 -5.29
C ASP A 126 -14.97 22.42 -4.67
N LEU A 127 -16.08 23.14 -4.44
CA LEU A 127 -17.31 22.56 -3.91
C LEU A 127 -17.92 21.54 -4.88
N ILE A 128 -17.93 21.84 -6.19
CA ILE A 128 -18.41 20.91 -7.22
C ILE A 128 -17.53 19.67 -7.26
N ARG A 129 -16.20 19.84 -7.30
CA ARG A 129 -15.23 18.74 -7.31
C ARG A 129 -15.42 17.83 -6.10
N LYS A 130 -15.47 18.43 -4.90
CA LYS A 130 -15.71 17.73 -3.63
C LYS A 130 -17.02 16.97 -3.66
N LYS A 131 -18.11 17.60 -4.13
CA LYS A 131 -19.42 16.97 -4.22
C LYS A 131 -19.40 15.72 -5.11
N VAL A 132 -18.80 15.79 -6.30
CA VAL A 132 -18.74 14.63 -7.22
C VAL A 132 -17.91 13.50 -6.62
N VAL A 133 -16.79 13.84 -5.96
CA VAL A 133 -15.93 12.86 -5.27
C VAL A 133 -16.68 12.18 -4.12
N GLU A 134 -17.34 12.94 -3.25
CA GLU A 134 -18.12 12.40 -2.12
C GLU A 134 -19.31 11.56 -2.60
N ASP A 135 -20.05 12.02 -3.61
CA ASP A 135 -21.15 11.27 -4.21
C ASP A 135 -20.67 9.92 -4.77
N THR A 136 -19.48 9.88 -5.35
CA THR A 136 -18.91 8.64 -5.92
C THR A 136 -18.38 7.70 -4.82
N LEU A 137 -17.61 8.22 -3.87
CA LEU A 137 -16.85 7.38 -2.92
C LEU A 137 -17.61 7.08 -1.63
N MET A 138 -18.36 8.06 -1.10
CA MET A 138 -19.05 7.95 0.19
C MET A 138 -20.52 7.55 0.01
N HIS A 139 -21.18 8.04 -1.03
CA HIS A 139 -22.58 7.71 -1.32
C HIS A 139 -22.74 6.57 -2.34
N HIS A 140 -21.63 5.97 -2.79
CA HIS A 140 -21.59 4.85 -3.74
C HIS A 140 -22.39 5.08 -5.02
N LYS A 141 -22.53 6.34 -5.47
CA LYS A 141 -23.16 6.63 -6.75
C LYS A 141 -22.21 6.27 -7.89
N PRO A 142 -22.71 5.71 -9.00
CA PRO A 142 -21.89 5.52 -10.19
C PRO A 142 -21.24 6.83 -10.62
N TYR A 143 -19.93 6.80 -10.90
CA TYR A 143 -19.16 8.00 -11.24
C TYR A 143 -19.83 8.84 -12.35
N LYS A 144 -20.38 8.17 -13.37
CA LYS A 144 -21.06 8.83 -14.49
C LYS A 144 -22.29 9.64 -14.04
N GLU A 145 -23.04 9.15 -13.07
CA GLU A 145 -24.20 9.86 -12.53
C GLU A 145 -23.78 11.03 -11.64
N ALA A 146 -22.78 10.82 -10.78
CA ALA A 146 -22.21 11.90 -9.96
C ALA A 146 -21.63 13.02 -10.83
N LEU A 147 -20.92 12.67 -11.91
CA LEU A 147 -20.36 13.62 -12.86
C LEU A 147 -21.45 14.41 -13.59
N GLU A 148 -22.58 13.80 -13.92
CA GLU A 148 -23.71 14.49 -14.55
C GLU A 148 -24.35 15.53 -13.62
N ILE A 149 -24.41 15.25 -12.31
CA ILE A 149 -24.81 16.24 -11.31
C ILE A 149 -23.82 17.41 -11.30
N GLY A 150 -22.51 17.12 -11.27
CA GLY A 150 -21.47 18.14 -11.35
C GLY A 150 -21.59 19.02 -12.60
N ARG A 151 -21.84 18.40 -13.77
CA ARG A 151 -22.05 19.12 -15.03
C ARG A 151 -23.22 20.09 -14.97
N LYS A 152 -24.34 19.69 -14.37
CA LYS A 152 -25.50 20.56 -14.17
C LYS A 152 -25.18 21.76 -13.28
N LEU A 153 -24.40 21.56 -12.22
CA LEU A 153 -23.98 22.64 -11.32
C LEU A 153 -23.08 23.65 -12.05
N VAL A 154 -22.06 23.16 -12.79
CA VAL A 154 -21.17 24.02 -13.59
C VAL A 154 -21.98 24.83 -14.61
N ILE A 155 -22.90 24.18 -15.34
CA ILE A 155 -23.74 24.87 -16.33
C ILE A 155 -24.69 25.87 -15.67
N GLY A 156 -25.20 25.58 -14.47
CA GLY A 156 -26.02 26.50 -13.67
C GLY A 156 -25.25 27.79 -13.40
N LEU A 157 -24.06 27.68 -12.81
CA LEU A 157 -23.20 28.84 -12.52
C LEU A 157 -22.82 29.64 -13.77
N LEU A 158 -22.55 28.97 -14.90
CA LEU A 158 -22.19 29.65 -16.15
C LEU A 158 -23.38 30.36 -16.84
N LYS A 159 -24.61 30.02 -16.47
CA LYS A 159 -25.83 30.58 -17.08
C LYS A 159 -26.64 31.48 -16.14
N GLU A 160 -26.31 31.47 -14.86
CA GLU A 160 -26.84 32.43 -13.90
C GLU A 160 -26.13 33.78 -14.11
N GLU A 161 -26.78 34.64 -14.91
CA GLU A 161 -26.62 36.11 -14.88
C GLU A 161 -27.67 36.74 -13.97
#